data_AF-A0A5E7ADD6-F1
#
_entry.id   AF-A0A5E7ADD6-F1
#
_cell.length_a   1.000
_cell.length_b   1.000
_cell.length_c   1.000
_cell.angle_alpha   90.00
_cell.angle_beta   90.00
_cell.angle_gamma   90.00
#
_symmetry.space_group_name_H-M   'P 1'
#
loop_
_entity.id
_entity.type
_entity.pdbx_description
1 polymer ?
#
loop_
_entity_poly.entity_id
_entity_poly.type
_entity_poly.pdbx_seq_one_letter_code
_entity_poly.pdbx_strand_id
1 'polypeptide(L)' 'MTHQFKSGDLALIIGSMGRRPELVGTVIVLKRRGVLMGEPFWWWMDGQMEESTAERHLMPLRDDFAPTGQKSKAVPA' A
#
# COMPACT_ATOMS: atom_id res chain seq x y z
N MET A 1 8.75 16.84 4.49
CA MET A 1 7.78 15.81 4.89
C MET A 1 8.49 14.48 4.79
N THR A 2 8.67 13.83 5.92
CA THR A 2 9.55 12.68 6.14
C THR A 2 9.05 11.47 5.36
N HIS A 3 9.97 10.88 4.59
CA HIS A 3 9.83 9.65 3.82
C HIS A 3 9.05 8.59 4.62
N GLN A 4 7.79 8.36 4.25
CA GLN A 4 6.89 7.51 5.04
C GLN A 4 7.01 6.03 4.67
N PHE A 5 7.56 5.74 3.49
CA PHE A 5 7.71 4.41 2.93
C PHE A 5 9.18 4.05 2.70
N LYS A 6 9.51 2.77 2.86
CA LYS A 6 10.78 2.14 2.45
C LYS A 6 10.50 0.91 1.59
N SER A 7 11.53 0.46 0.87
CA SER A 7 11.45 -0.81 0.15
C SER A 7 11.14 -1.96 1.12
N GLY A 8 10.22 -2.84 0.74
CA GLY A 8 9.71 -3.92 1.56
C GLY A 8 8.44 -3.58 2.34
N ASP A 9 8.06 -2.30 2.46
CA ASP A 9 6.82 -1.94 3.15
C ASP A 9 5.59 -2.44 2.39
N LEU A 10 4.55 -2.77 3.15
CA LEU A 10 3.21 -3.02 2.63
C LEU A 10 2.46 -1.69 2.53
N ALA A 11 1.82 -1.46 1.40
CA ALA A 11 0.99 -0.29 1.17
C ALA A 11 -0.33 -0.67 0.48
N LEU A 12 -1.40 0.01 0.86
CA LEU A 12 -2.69 -0.06 0.19
C LEU A 12 -2.74 1.02 -0.89
N ILE A 13 -3.11 0.61 -2.11
CA ILE A 13 -3.40 1.56 -3.19
C ILE A 13 -4.78 2.18 -2.92
N ILE A 14 -4.81 3.49 -2.68
CA ILE A 14 -6.03 4.27 -2.39
C ILE A 14 -6.43 5.22 -3.53
N GLY A 15 -5.66 5.25 -4.62
CA GLY A 15 -5.93 6.06 -5.80
C GLY A 15 -5.20 5.57 -7.04
N SER A 16 -5.56 6.08 -8.21
CA SER A 16 -4.97 5.69 -9.49
C SER A 16 -4.96 6.87 -10.45
N MET A 17 -3.90 7.01 -11.25
CA MET A 17 -3.82 8.03 -12.32
C MET A 17 -4.57 7.59 -13.60
N GLY A 18 -5.70 6.91 -13.45
CA GLY A 18 -6.60 6.52 -14.54
C GLY A 18 -6.15 5.35 -15.43
N ARG A 19 -4.88 4.93 -15.40
CA ARG A 19 -4.42 3.79 -16.21
C ARG A 19 -4.95 2.44 -15.74
N ARG A 20 -5.12 2.28 -14.42
CA ARG A 20 -5.58 1.04 -13.79
C ARG A 20 -6.37 1.33 -12.51
N PRO A 21 -7.64 1.78 -12.62
CA PRO A 21 -8.48 2.03 -11.44
C PRO A 21 -8.78 0.75 -10.65
N GLU A 22 -8.71 -0.42 -11.28
CA GLU A 22 -8.92 -1.74 -10.67
C GLU A 22 -7.89 -2.10 -9.58
N LEU A 23 -6.76 -1.40 -9.54
CA LEU A 23 -5.74 -1.60 -8.51
C LEU A 23 -6.11 -0.95 -7.16
N VAL A 24 -7.08 -0.04 -7.12
CA VAL A 24 -7.51 0.58 -5.86
C VAL A 24 -8.10 -0.49 -4.94
N GLY A 25 -7.65 -0.51 -3.68
CA GLY A 25 -7.97 -1.57 -2.72
C GLY A 25 -6.95 -2.72 -2.71
N THR A 26 -5.96 -2.72 -3.60
CA THR A 26 -4.92 -3.76 -3.64
C THR A 26 -3.80 -3.43 -2.66
N VAL A 27 -3.37 -4.45 -1.91
CA VAL A 27 -2.19 -4.38 -1.05
C VAL A 27 -0.97 -4.81 -1.86
N ILE A 28 0.06 -3.98 -1.86
CA ILE A 28 1.31 -4.21 -2.60
C ILE A 28 2.53 -4.15 -1.68
N VAL A 29 3.59 -4.84 -2.10
CA VAL A 29 4.93 -4.72 -1.49
C VAL A 29 5.74 -3.74 -2.32
N LEU A 30 6.17 -2.65 -1.70
CA LEU A 30 6.98 -1.63 -2.36
C LEU A 30 8.39 -2.16 -2.65
N LYS A 31 8.87 -2.02 -3.89
CA LYS A 31 10.20 -2.52 -4.29
C LYS A 31 11.19 -1.39 -4.52
N ARG A 32 10.87 -0.50 -5.44
CA ARG A 32 11.78 0.57 -5.86
C ARG A 32 11.07 1.90 -5.74
N ARG A 33 11.79 2.89 -5.22
CA ARG A 33 11.37 4.29 -5.24
C ARG A 33 12.10 5.05 -6.33
N GLY A 34 11.42 6.00 -6.94
CA GLY A 34 12.00 6.93 -7.90
C GLY A 34 11.23 8.25 -7.91
N VAL A 35 11.63 9.14 -8.80
CA VAL A 35 10.94 10.41 -9.03
C VAL A 35 10.61 10.53 -10.52
N LEU A 36 9.34 10.77 -10.84
CA LEU A 36 8.87 11.03 -12.20
C LEU A 36 8.19 12.39 -12.21
N MET A 37 8.61 13.28 -13.11
CA MET A 37 8.07 14.64 -13.25
C MET A 37 8.05 15.43 -11.92
N GLY A 38 9.07 15.24 -11.07
CA GLY A 38 9.18 15.91 -9.77
C GLY A 38 8.34 15.28 -8.65
N GLU A 39 7.55 14.23 -8.93
CA GLU A 39 6.76 13.53 -7.93
C GLU A 39 7.37 12.16 -7.56
N PRO A 40 7.32 11.75 -6.28
CA PRO A 40 7.79 10.44 -5.86
C PRO A 40 6.84 9.33 -6.33
N PHE A 41 7.43 8.27 -6.89
CA PHE A 41 6.74 7.07 -7.35
C PHE A 41 7.33 5.83 -6.71
N TRP A 42 6.49 4.82 -6.59
CA TRP A 42 6.86 3.48 -6.18
C TRP A 42 6.52 2.47 -7.26
N TRP A 43 7.41 1.50 -7.41
CA TRP A 43 7.25 0.36 -8.29
C TRP A 43 7.11 -0.94 -7.51
N TRP A 44 6.31 -1.84 -8.04
CA TRP A 44 6.14 -3.21 -7.57
C TRP A 44 5.97 -4.16 -8.76
N MET A 45 5.96 -5.46 -8.48
CA MET A 45 5.72 -6.50 -9.49
C MET A 45 4.29 -7.02 -9.38
N ASP A 46 3.56 -6.99 -10.49
CA ASP A 46 2.29 -7.68 -10.70
C ASP A 46 2.54 -8.88 -11.63
N GLY A 47 2.81 -10.05 -11.03
CA GLY A 47 3.30 -11.22 -11.77
C GLY A 47 4.68 -10.98 -12.41
N GLN A 48 4.72 -10.85 -13.74
CA GLN A 48 5.94 -10.53 -14.50
C GLN A 48 5.98 -9.06 -14.97
N MET A 49 4.94 -8.27 -14.68
CA MET A 49 4.85 -6.89 -15.11
C MET A 49 5.30 -5.96 -14.00
N GLU A 50 6.12 -4.96 -14.34
CA GLU A 50 6.50 -3.91 -13.40
C GLU A 50 5.46 -2.78 -13.47
N GLU A 51 4.84 -2.46 -12.34
CA GLU A 51 3.81 -1.45 -12.23
C GLU A 51 4.27 -0.30 -11.35
N SER A 52 3.63 0.87 -11.49
CA SER A 52 3.99 2.04 -10.69
C SER A 52 2.81 2.94 -10.33
N THR A 53 2.94 3.61 -9.19
CA THR A 53 1.97 4.62 -8.76
C THR A 53 2.66 5.72 -7.94
N ALA A 54 2.07 6.90 -7.94
CA ALA A 54 2.57 8.03 -7.16
C ALA A 54 2.43 7.73 -5.66
N GLU A 55 3.42 8.14 -4.86
CA GLU A 55 3.43 7.91 -3.41
C GLU A 55 2.18 8.47 -2.71
N ARG A 56 1.59 9.55 -3.24
CA ARG A 56 0.33 10.13 -2.73
C ARG A 56 -0.91 9.22 -2.85
N HIS A 57 -0.84 8.17 -3.67
CA HIS A 57 -1.91 7.19 -3.83
C HIS A 57 -1.70 5.94 -2.97
N LEU A 58 -0.70 5.97 -2.08
CA LEU A 58 -0.38 4.87 -1.19
C LEU A 58 -0.74 5.25 0.25
N MET A 59 -1.35 4.31 0.95
CA MET A 59 -1.54 4.37 2.40
C MET A 59 -0.64 3.31 3.05
N PRO A 60 0.19 3.65 4.05
CA PRO A 60 1.00 2.67 4.75
C PRO A 60 0.11 1.71 5.54
N LEU A 61 0.36 0.41 5.39
CA LEU A 61 -0.26 -0.61 6.22
C LEU A 61 0.65 -0.84 7.43
N ARG A 62 0.49 0.01 8.44
CA ARG A 62 1.12 -0.17 9.76
C ARG A 62 0.34 -1.23 10.56
N ASP A 63 0.92 -1.67 11.68
CA ASP A 63 0.33 -2.66 12.61
C ASP A 63 -1.09 -2.33 13.10
N ASP A 64 -1.59 -1.13 12.80
CA ASP A 64 -2.94 -0.60 13.02
C ASP A 64 -4.05 -1.45 12.37
N PHE A 65 -3.72 -2.33 11.41
CA PHE A 65 -4.66 -3.29 10.82
C PHE A 65 -4.84 -4.58 11.65
N ALA A 66 -4.14 -4.72 12.78
CA ALA A 66 -4.50 -5.75 13.75
C ALA A 66 -5.91 -5.42 14.28
N PRO A 67 -6.90 -6.34 14.17
CA PRO A 67 -8.20 -6.11 14.79
C PRO A 67 -7.96 -5.83 16.27
N THR A 68 -8.38 -4.65 16.72
CA THR A 68 -8.27 -4.23 18.11
C THR A 68 -9.13 -5.17 18.96
N GLY A 69 -8.51 -6.26 19.41
CA GLY A 69 -9.03 -7.18 20.42
C GLY A 69 -10.50 -7.58 20.30
N GLN A 70 -10.88 -8.38 19.30
CA GLN A 70 -12.09 -9.18 19.44
C GLN A 70 -11.80 -10.35 20.39
N LYS A 71 -11.79 -10.07 21.69
CA LYS A 71 -11.88 -11.12 22.72
C LYS A 71 -13.30 -11.67 22.68
N SER A 72 -13.47 -12.83 22.05
CA SER A 72 -14.68 -13.64 22.26
C SER A 72 -14.81 -13.94 23.74
N LYS A 73 -15.75 -13.29 24.42
CA LYS A 73 -16.11 -13.65 25.79
C LYS A 73 -16.95 -14.92 25.68
N ALA A 74 -16.41 -16.04 26.13
CA ALA A 74 -17.16 -17.28 26.24
C ALA A 74 -18.41 -17.01 27.09
N VAL A 75 -19.59 -17.22 26.51
CA VAL A 75 -20.87 -17.16 27.22
C VAL A 75 -21.00 -18.48 27.99
N PRO A 76 -21.14 -18.46 29.33
CA PRO A 76 -21.39 -19.68 30.09
C PRO A 76 -22.73 -20.29 29.65
N ALA A 77 -22.76 -21.62 29.53
CA ALA A 77 -23.94 -22.41 29.19
C ALA A 77 -25.02 -22.35 30.27
#